data_AF-A0A1J5DED0-F1
#
_entry.id   AF-A0A1J5DED0-F1
#
_cell.length_a   1.000
_cell.length_b   1.000
_cell.length_c   1.000
_cell.angle_alpha   90.00
_cell.angle_beta   90.00
_cell.angle_gamma   90.00
#
_symmetry.space_group_name_H-M   'P 1'
#
loop_
_entity.id
_entity.type
_entity.pdbx_description
1 polymer ?
#
loop_
_entity_poly.entity_id
_entity_poly.type
_entity_poly.pdbx_seq_one_letter_code
_entity_poly.pdbx_strand_id
1 'polypeptide(L)'
;MAKRSSVTRREFMKAAGFGMVAAGVAPTIFIPKYAHGASKELKILVWSHFVPRFDKEWYDTFTKQWGEANGIKVTVDHIGLAEIPSRTAAEVSAGQGHDLIEWIAPPSQFEPSVLNLADVVKDAEKRYGKQHPLCRRSSYNPNTKKFYAFIPGWTIDPGSYRKSLWEKAGKESGPVTWEDLITYGGKIRKEQGIQLGIGLSQELDSNMAARALLWSYDSSIQDAKENVVLNNPKTVEAAAYMARLYKEAMTPEVFSWGAVSNNQALIAGRASYILNSVSAYRSAQKQVPEIAKDIFFTPALKGPRGTGYSSEHVIYSYIVPKKAKNIDNAKKFLLHLVGNYDQAMYHSELYNSPAFFDAPIPSGNRGYDAVPGAKKFRDLHNAWFTDDPFALPGEAKGKLAVLKDAEKWSTNLGHPGPANPAEGEVFATFVLPNMMANAARGMKAELAVEQATLLARTIFAKWRKKKLVGGKG
;
A
#
# COMPACT_ATOMS: atom_id res chain seq x y z
N MET A 1 -18.07 68.74 27.28
CA MET A 1 -17.79 67.60 28.18
C MET A 1 -18.86 66.55 27.97
N ALA A 2 -18.51 65.35 27.52
CA ALA A 2 -19.41 64.19 27.51
C ALA A 2 -18.56 62.93 27.72
N LYS A 3 -18.75 62.27 28.87
CA LYS A 3 -18.05 61.04 29.28
C LYS A 3 -18.69 59.83 28.59
N ARG A 4 -17.89 59.01 27.91
CA ARG A 4 -18.26 57.65 27.47
C ARG A 4 -18.23 56.72 28.70
N SER A 5 -19.32 55.99 28.95
CA SER A 5 -19.39 54.94 29.98
C SER A 5 -18.94 53.60 29.38
N SER A 6 -18.10 52.87 30.12
CA SER A 6 -17.63 51.52 29.80
C SER A 6 -18.56 50.47 30.42
N VAL A 7 -19.07 49.56 29.60
CA VAL A 7 -19.81 48.36 30.05
C VAL A 7 -18.85 47.45 30.82
N THR A 8 -19.22 47.03 32.02
CA THR A 8 -18.36 46.20 32.88
C THR A 8 -18.71 44.71 32.76
N ARG A 9 -17.72 43.84 33.01
CA ARG A 9 -17.77 42.37 32.87
C ARG A 9 -18.92 41.67 33.61
N ARG A 10 -19.66 42.35 34.50
CA ARG A 10 -20.83 41.80 35.20
C ARG A 10 -22.13 41.85 34.39
N GLU A 11 -22.24 42.74 33.40
CA GLU A 11 -23.44 42.86 32.57
C GLU A 11 -23.46 41.84 31.42
N PHE A 12 -22.28 41.41 30.94
CA PHE A 12 -22.14 40.34 29.94
C PHE A 12 -22.57 38.96 30.50
N MET A 13 -22.43 38.76 31.81
CA MET A 13 -22.77 37.50 32.49
C MET A 13 -24.28 37.29 32.72
N LYS A 14 -25.12 38.30 32.48
CA LYS A 14 -26.59 38.19 32.63
C LYS A 14 -27.34 37.85 31.33
N ALA A 15 -26.66 37.84 30.18
CA ALA A 15 -27.29 37.58 28.87
C ALA A 15 -27.21 36.10 28.41
N ALA A 16 -26.67 35.20 29.24
CA ALA A 16 -26.41 33.80 28.85
C ALA A 16 -27.20 32.76 29.68
N GLY A 17 -28.39 33.12 30.17
CA GLY A 17 -29.26 32.20 30.91
C GLY A 17 -30.65 32.14 30.30
N PHE A 18 -30.98 30.96 29.75
CA PHE A 18 -32.30 30.31 29.53
C PHE A 18 -32.52 29.82 28.09
N GLY A 19 -32.43 28.49 27.91
CA GLY A 19 -32.80 27.81 26.66
C GLY A 19 -32.42 26.33 26.61
N MET A 20 -33.10 25.54 27.46
CA MET A 20 -33.25 24.07 27.53
C MET A 20 -32.37 23.07 26.74
N VAL A 21 -32.01 22.03 27.49
CA VAL A 21 -31.39 20.74 27.15
C VAL A 21 -32.27 19.90 26.21
N ALA A 22 -31.67 19.37 25.13
CA ALA A 22 -32.07 18.09 24.54
C ALA A 22 -30.81 17.23 24.36
N ALA A 23 -30.83 16.05 24.96
CA ALA A 23 -29.69 15.15 25.11
C ALA A 23 -29.30 14.49 23.78
N GLY A 24 -28.00 14.55 23.45
CA GLY A 24 -27.35 13.78 22.40
C GLY A 24 -25.85 13.81 22.64
N VAL A 25 -25.29 12.74 23.19
CA VAL A 25 -23.88 12.66 23.59
C VAL A 25 -23.01 12.49 22.34
N ALA A 26 -22.57 13.60 21.76
CA ALA A 26 -21.42 13.62 20.85
C ALA A 26 -20.19 14.08 21.66
N PRO A 27 -19.05 13.36 21.66
CA PRO A 27 -17.86 13.83 22.33
C PRO A 27 -17.29 15.04 21.57
N THR A 28 -17.38 16.22 22.19
CA THR A 28 -16.75 17.45 21.74
C THR A 28 -15.23 17.30 21.75
N ILE A 29 -14.64 17.24 20.56
CA ILE A 29 -13.19 17.23 20.37
C ILE A 29 -12.67 18.66 20.53
N PHE A 30 -11.83 18.91 21.53
CA PHE A 30 -11.06 20.15 21.62
C PHE A 30 -9.75 20.01 20.84
N ILE A 31 -9.67 20.69 19.69
CA ILE A 31 -8.43 20.91 18.92
C ILE A 31 -8.02 22.38 19.13
N PRO A 32 -6.74 22.70 19.43
CA PRO A 32 -6.29 24.08 19.55
C PRO A 32 -6.50 24.85 18.23
N LYS A 33 -7.25 25.96 18.29
CA LYS A 33 -7.56 26.82 17.14
C LYS A 33 -6.29 27.53 16.62
N TYR A 34 -5.71 27.03 15.54
CA TYR A 34 -5.05 27.90 14.57
C TYR A 34 -6.12 28.48 13.65
N ALA A 35 -6.75 29.58 14.07
CA ALA A 35 -7.74 30.28 13.26
C ALA A 35 -7.05 31.09 12.16
N HIS A 36 -6.63 30.43 11.09
CA HIS A 36 -6.79 30.97 9.74
C HIS A 36 -8.13 30.44 9.27
N GLY A 37 -9.05 31.29 8.79
CA GLY A 37 -10.38 30.86 8.35
C GLY A 37 -10.24 29.64 7.45
N ALA A 38 -10.71 28.48 7.92
CA ALA A 38 -10.51 27.22 7.22
C ALA A 38 -11.06 27.39 5.80
N SER A 39 -10.22 27.13 4.80
CA SER A 39 -10.67 27.07 3.41
C SER A 39 -11.95 26.24 3.37
N LYS A 40 -13.00 26.74 2.71
CA LYS A 40 -14.24 25.99 2.50
C LYS A 40 -14.04 24.84 1.50
N GLU A 41 -12.83 24.61 1.03
CA GLU A 41 -12.46 23.55 0.08
C GLU A 41 -11.38 22.65 0.70
N LEU A 42 -11.59 21.33 0.66
CA LEU A 42 -10.58 20.30 0.92
C LEU A 42 -10.14 19.73 -0.43
N LYS A 43 -8.84 19.83 -0.74
CA LYS A 43 -8.26 19.29 -1.98
C LYS A 43 -7.51 17.99 -1.68
N ILE A 44 -7.89 16.92 -2.38
CA ILE A 44 -7.33 15.58 -2.20
C ILE A 44 -6.75 15.12 -3.54
N LEU A 45 -5.46 14.78 -3.56
CA LEU A 45 -4.82 14.07 -4.67
C LEU A 45 -4.81 12.59 -4.34
N VAL A 46 -5.39 11.75 -5.20
CA VAL A 46 -5.35 10.29 -5.06
C VAL A 46 -4.85 9.62 -6.34
N TRP A 47 -4.24 8.46 -6.17
CA TRP A 47 -3.88 7.63 -7.30
C TRP A 47 -5.14 7.16 -8.04
N SER A 48 -5.13 7.17 -9.37
CA SER A 48 -6.16 6.54 -10.19
C SER A 48 -6.17 5.04 -9.90
N HIS A 49 -7.17 4.61 -9.14
CA HIS A 49 -7.22 3.27 -8.58
C HIS A 49 -7.24 2.21 -9.69
N PHE A 50 -6.50 1.12 -9.49
CA PHE A 50 -6.42 0.06 -10.50
C PHE A 50 -7.80 -0.49 -10.88
N VAL A 51 -8.68 -0.67 -9.88
CA VAL A 51 -10.07 -1.08 -10.08
C VAL A 51 -10.94 0.17 -10.27
N PRO A 52 -11.41 0.50 -11.49
CA PRO A 52 -12.06 1.80 -11.76
C PRO A 52 -13.38 2.01 -11.04
N ARG A 53 -14.03 0.90 -10.63
CA ARG A 53 -15.25 0.90 -9.83
C ARG A 53 -15.05 1.56 -8.47
N PHE A 54 -13.86 1.42 -7.88
CA PHE A 54 -13.52 2.07 -6.62
C PHE A 54 -13.62 3.60 -6.73
N ASP A 55 -12.99 4.18 -7.76
CA ASP A 55 -13.01 5.64 -7.95
C ASP A 55 -14.41 6.13 -8.33
N LYS A 56 -14.97 5.55 -9.39
CA LYS A 56 -16.16 6.08 -10.09
C LYS A 56 -17.45 5.82 -9.34
N GLU A 57 -17.60 4.64 -8.73
CA GLU A 57 -18.85 4.27 -8.05
C GLU A 57 -18.82 4.60 -6.56
N TRP A 58 -17.63 4.70 -5.96
CA TRP A 58 -17.51 4.89 -4.52
C TRP A 58 -16.74 6.15 -4.13
N TYR A 59 -15.42 6.23 -4.33
CA TYR A 59 -14.56 7.23 -3.72
C TYR A 59 -14.98 8.67 -4.05
N ASP A 60 -15.26 8.98 -5.32
CA ASP A 60 -15.67 10.32 -5.74
C ASP A 60 -17.03 10.74 -5.15
N THR A 61 -17.99 9.80 -5.10
CA THR A 61 -19.31 10.05 -4.50
C THR A 61 -19.22 10.16 -2.98
N PHE A 62 -18.47 9.25 -2.34
CA PHE A 62 -18.22 9.20 -0.91
C PHE A 62 -17.59 10.49 -0.39
N THR A 63 -16.54 10.96 -1.06
CA THR A 63 -15.84 12.21 -0.70
C THR A 63 -16.73 13.44 -0.89
N LYS A 64 -17.51 13.50 -1.97
CA LYS A 64 -18.47 14.58 -2.22
C LYS A 64 -19.56 14.63 -1.16
N GLN A 65 -20.19 13.49 -0.85
CA GLN A 65 -21.23 13.38 0.18
C GLN A 65 -20.70 13.76 1.56
N TRP A 66 -19.48 13.34 1.90
CA TRP A 66 -18.84 13.77 3.14
C TRP A 66 -18.62 15.28 3.18
N GLY A 67 -18.19 15.89 2.07
CA GLY A 67 -18.07 17.35 1.92
C GLY A 67 -19.39 18.08 2.18
N GLU A 68 -20.46 17.65 1.50
CA GLU A 68 -21.81 18.20 1.66
C GLU A 68 -22.30 18.12 3.11
N ALA A 69 -22.13 16.96 3.75
CA ALA A 69 -22.52 16.74 5.15
C ALA A 69 -21.71 17.60 6.14
N ASN A 70 -20.53 18.08 5.76
CA ASN A 70 -19.66 18.92 6.60
C ASN A 70 -19.64 20.39 6.15
N GLY A 71 -20.48 20.77 5.18
CA GLY A 71 -20.57 22.15 4.69
C GLY A 71 -19.30 22.67 4.00
N ILE A 72 -18.52 21.77 3.39
CA ILE A 72 -17.31 22.11 2.64
C ILE A 72 -17.35 21.50 1.23
N LYS A 73 -16.70 22.17 0.27
CA LYS A 73 -16.40 21.58 -1.03
C LYS A 73 -15.26 20.58 -0.87
N VAL A 74 -15.37 19.42 -1.49
CA VAL A 74 -14.26 18.47 -1.64
C VAL A 74 -13.94 18.38 -3.13
N THR A 75 -12.65 18.49 -3.47
CA THR A 75 -12.16 18.28 -4.83
C THR A 75 -11.15 17.14 -4.79
N VAL A 76 -11.39 16.15 -5.64
CA VAL A 76 -10.53 14.99 -5.82
C VAL A 76 -9.87 15.10 -7.19
N ASP A 77 -8.54 15.15 -7.20
CA ASP A 77 -7.73 15.02 -8.40
C ASP A 77 -7.17 13.59 -8.43
N HIS A 78 -7.34 12.94 -9.58
CA HIS A 78 -6.82 11.60 -9.85
C HIS A 78 -5.49 11.69 -10.61
N ILE A 79 -4.49 10.88 -10.23
CA ILE A 79 -3.16 10.89 -10.85
C ILE A 79 -2.63 9.49 -11.11
N GLY A 80 -1.88 9.30 -12.20
CA GLY A 80 -1.16 8.06 -12.45
C GLY A 80 -0.06 7.80 -11.41
N LEU A 81 0.28 6.53 -11.20
CA LEU A 81 1.23 6.15 -10.14
C LEU A 81 2.63 6.74 -10.35
N ALA A 82 3.05 6.88 -11.61
CA ALA A 82 4.40 7.34 -11.97
C ALA A 82 4.58 8.83 -11.70
N GLU A 83 3.48 9.59 -11.68
CA GLU A 83 3.48 11.04 -11.52
C GLU A 83 3.35 11.48 -10.05
N ILE A 84 2.96 10.59 -9.12
CA ILE A 84 2.82 10.92 -7.68
C ILE A 84 4.09 11.54 -7.10
N PRO A 85 5.32 11.01 -7.34
CA PRO A 85 6.53 11.56 -6.75
C PRO A 85 6.85 12.97 -7.23
N SER A 86 6.80 13.21 -8.54
CA SER A 86 7.11 14.51 -9.13
C SER A 86 6.07 15.54 -8.76
N ARG A 87 4.78 15.16 -8.75
CA ARG A 87 3.69 16.04 -8.32
C ARG A 87 3.82 16.44 -6.85
N THR A 88 4.08 15.47 -5.97
CA THR A 88 4.29 15.75 -4.54
C THR A 88 5.49 16.66 -4.31
N ALA A 89 6.61 16.41 -4.99
CA ALA A 89 7.81 17.25 -4.88
C ALA A 89 7.54 18.70 -5.33
N ALA A 90 6.81 18.87 -6.43
CA ALA A 90 6.43 20.19 -6.94
C ALA A 90 5.55 20.95 -5.93
N GLU A 91 4.51 20.32 -5.38
CA GLU A 91 3.61 20.95 -4.41
C GLU A 91 4.31 21.28 -3.08
N VAL A 92 5.17 20.38 -2.60
CA VAL A 92 6.00 20.62 -1.42
C VAL A 92 6.95 21.80 -1.64
N SER A 93 7.61 21.88 -2.80
CA SER A 93 8.53 22.96 -3.14
C SER A 93 7.81 24.31 -3.29
N ALA A 94 6.63 24.31 -3.90
CA ALA A 94 5.84 25.52 -4.10
C ALA A 94 5.10 25.97 -2.83
N GLY A 95 4.93 25.09 -1.84
CA GLY A 95 4.18 25.37 -0.61
C GLY A 95 2.68 25.59 -0.86
N GLN A 96 2.16 25.08 -1.98
CA GLN A 96 0.78 25.18 -2.42
C GLN A 96 0.40 23.90 -3.18
N GLY A 97 -0.89 23.53 -3.15
CA GLY A 97 -1.37 22.29 -3.75
C GLY A 97 -2.49 21.68 -2.93
N HIS A 98 -2.45 20.37 -2.80
CA HIS A 98 -3.44 19.57 -2.09
C HIS A 98 -3.25 19.60 -0.57
N ASP A 99 -4.36 19.41 0.15
CA ASP A 99 -4.36 19.27 1.61
C ASP A 99 -4.06 17.83 2.03
N LEU A 100 -4.48 16.86 1.20
CA LEU A 100 -4.20 15.44 1.32
C LEU A 100 -3.60 14.93 0.02
N ILE A 101 -2.52 14.18 0.12
CA ILE A 101 -1.92 13.47 -1.02
C ILE A 101 -1.80 12.00 -0.64
N GLU A 102 -2.47 11.13 -1.39
CA GLU A 102 -2.31 9.69 -1.27
C GLU A 102 -1.07 9.23 -2.07
N TRP A 103 -0.28 8.39 -1.43
CA TRP A 103 0.77 7.60 -2.06
C TRP A 103 0.43 6.11 -2.02
N ILE A 104 0.97 5.34 -2.96
CA ILE A 104 0.81 3.87 -3.00
C ILE A 104 2.00 3.11 -2.41
N ALA A 105 3.04 3.82 -2.00
CA ALA A 105 4.20 3.32 -1.28
C ALA A 105 4.54 4.30 -0.15
N PRO A 106 5.19 3.88 0.95
CA PRO A 106 5.57 4.76 2.04
C PRO A 106 6.36 5.99 1.55
N PRO A 107 5.84 7.22 1.68
CA PRO A 107 6.47 8.44 1.18
C PRO A 107 7.50 9.01 2.16
N SER A 108 8.27 8.14 2.81
CA SER A 108 9.09 8.49 3.97
C SER A 108 10.08 9.62 3.65
N GLN A 109 10.58 9.72 2.42
CA GLN A 109 11.47 10.81 1.97
C GLN A 109 10.84 12.22 2.09
N PHE A 110 9.52 12.33 2.11
CA PHE A 110 8.78 13.58 2.33
C PHE A 110 8.48 13.87 3.80
N GLU A 111 8.92 13.02 4.73
CA GLU A 111 8.72 13.22 6.18
C GLU A 111 9.06 14.65 6.65
N PRO A 112 10.16 15.30 6.23
CA PRO A 112 10.45 16.67 6.64
C PRO A 112 9.38 17.70 6.26
N SER A 113 8.56 17.42 5.25
CA SER A 113 7.65 18.37 4.60
C SER A 113 6.17 18.19 4.97
N VAL A 114 5.85 17.18 5.77
CA VAL A 114 4.47 16.81 6.13
C VAL A 114 4.20 17.04 7.62
N LEU A 115 2.94 17.04 8.04
CA LEU A 115 2.55 17.12 9.46
C LEU A 115 2.79 15.79 10.18
N ASN A 116 2.87 15.84 11.51
CA ASN A 116 2.77 14.64 12.34
C ASN A 116 1.29 14.28 12.51
N LEU A 117 0.92 13.05 12.19
CA LEU A 117 -0.46 12.55 12.26
C LEU A 117 -0.72 11.63 13.46
N ALA A 118 0.15 11.69 14.48
CA ALA A 118 0.02 10.88 15.70
C ALA A 118 -1.35 11.05 16.40
N ASP A 119 -1.94 12.25 16.35
CA ASP A 119 -3.27 12.52 16.90
C ASP A 119 -4.37 11.78 16.12
N VAL A 120 -4.29 11.77 14.78
CA VAL A 120 -5.22 11.04 13.91
C VAL A 120 -5.10 9.54 14.15
N VAL A 121 -3.87 9.01 14.22
CA VAL A 121 -3.64 7.58 14.51
C VAL A 121 -4.21 7.19 15.86
N LYS A 122 -3.96 7.99 16.92
CA LYS A 122 -4.50 7.72 18.25
C LYS A 122 -6.04 7.73 18.27
N ASP A 123 -6.67 8.66 17.56
CA ASP A 123 -8.12 8.74 17.48
C ASP A 123 -8.71 7.57 16.67
N ALA A 124 -8.10 7.22 15.54
CA ALA A 124 -8.46 6.05 14.76
C ALA A 124 -8.33 4.76 15.61
N GLU A 125 -7.22 4.60 16.34
CA GLU A 125 -7.00 3.44 17.21
C GLU A 125 -8.05 3.33 18.32
N LYS A 126 -8.49 4.46 18.88
CA LYS A 126 -9.55 4.51 19.89
C LYS A 126 -10.92 4.11 19.32
N ARG A 127 -11.22 4.51 18.08
CA ARG A 127 -12.53 4.28 17.45
C ARG A 127 -12.65 2.92 16.79
N TYR A 128 -11.56 2.44 16.18
CA TYR A 128 -11.58 1.37 15.18
C TYR A 128 -10.66 0.20 15.52
N GLY A 129 -10.07 0.19 16.73
CA GLY A 129 -9.11 -0.83 17.14
C GLY A 129 -7.70 -0.55 16.63
N LYS A 130 -6.73 -1.41 16.95
CA LYS A 130 -5.33 -1.13 16.62
C LYS A 130 -5.08 -1.14 15.11
N GLN A 131 -4.27 -0.21 14.64
CA GLN A 131 -3.77 -0.23 13.27
C GLN A 131 -2.86 -1.46 13.09
N HIS A 132 -3.00 -2.13 11.95
CA HIS A 132 -2.22 -3.30 11.60
C HIS A 132 -0.70 -2.99 11.65
N PRO A 133 0.14 -3.87 12.24
CA PRO A 133 1.56 -3.60 12.44
C PRO A 133 2.33 -3.24 11.17
N LEU A 134 1.98 -3.85 10.03
CA LEU A 134 2.51 -3.52 8.70
C LEU A 134 2.31 -2.04 8.39
N CYS A 135 1.06 -1.56 8.46
CA CYS A 135 0.68 -0.19 8.18
C CYS A 135 1.36 0.78 9.15
N ARG A 136 1.46 0.42 10.43
CA ARG A 136 2.19 1.25 11.41
C ARG A 136 3.68 1.37 11.06
N ARG A 137 4.34 0.26 10.72
CA ARG A 137 5.76 0.24 10.32
C ARG A 137 6.03 0.95 8.98
N SER A 138 4.99 1.13 8.17
CA SER A 138 5.04 1.89 6.91
C SER A 138 4.73 3.39 7.05
N SER A 139 4.33 3.88 8.23
CA SER A 139 3.97 5.30 8.45
C SER A 139 4.65 5.97 9.64
N TYR A 140 5.24 5.20 10.55
CA TYR A 140 5.88 5.70 11.77
C TYR A 140 7.41 5.62 11.70
N ASN A 141 8.07 6.76 11.91
CA ASN A 141 9.52 6.81 12.07
C ASN A 141 9.88 6.80 13.57
N PRO A 142 10.56 5.75 14.08
CA PRO A 142 10.92 5.66 15.50
C PRO A 142 12.00 6.68 15.92
N ASN A 143 12.81 7.19 14.99
CA ASN A 143 13.89 8.13 15.29
C ASN A 143 13.35 9.54 15.57
N THR A 144 12.30 9.94 14.86
CA THR A 144 11.63 11.25 15.02
C THR A 144 10.36 11.19 15.84
N LYS A 145 9.88 9.97 16.16
CA LYS A 145 8.61 9.69 16.84
C LYS A 145 7.41 10.31 16.09
N LYS A 146 7.49 10.30 14.76
CA LYS A 146 6.51 10.94 13.89
C LYS A 146 5.75 9.91 13.07
N PHE A 147 4.43 10.08 13.02
CA PHE A 147 3.62 9.50 11.96
C PHE A 147 3.62 10.47 10.79
N TYR A 148 4.41 10.17 9.76
CA TYR A 148 4.55 11.04 8.59
C TYR A 148 3.44 10.83 7.55
N ALA A 149 2.75 9.69 7.62
CA ALA A 149 1.58 9.38 6.83
C ALA A 149 0.51 8.74 7.71
N PHE A 150 -0.72 8.67 7.20
CA PHE A 150 -1.82 7.89 7.76
C PHE A 150 -2.24 6.83 6.77
N ILE A 151 -2.38 5.59 7.22
CA ILE A 151 -2.62 4.43 6.35
C ILE A 151 -3.96 3.78 6.73
N PRO A 152 -5.03 3.97 5.94
CA PRO A 152 -6.33 3.37 6.20
C PRO A 152 -6.44 1.92 5.68
N GLY A 153 -5.57 1.51 4.76
CA GLY A 153 -5.52 0.15 4.24
C GLY A 153 -4.29 -0.14 3.39
N TRP A 154 -4.28 -1.31 2.75
CA TRP A 154 -3.18 -1.84 1.95
C TRP A 154 -3.68 -2.91 0.99
N THR A 155 -2.84 -3.36 0.05
CA THR A 155 -3.15 -4.39 -0.95
C THR A 155 -2.23 -5.58 -0.77
N ILE A 156 -2.82 -6.77 -0.78
CA ILE A 156 -2.10 -8.06 -0.67
C ILE A 156 -1.35 -8.34 -1.98
N ASP A 157 -0.10 -8.79 -1.89
CA ASP A 157 0.75 -9.14 -3.04
C ASP A 157 1.06 -10.66 -3.10
N PRO A 158 0.14 -11.49 -3.63
CA PRO A 158 0.34 -12.93 -3.76
C PRO A 158 1.09 -13.31 -5.04
N GLY A 159 1.44 -14.60 -5.13
CA GLY A 159 1.67 -15.21 -6.43
C GLY A 159 0.35 -15.54 -7.12
N SER A 160 0.21 -15.15 -8.39
CA SER A 160 -0.93 -15.50 -9.25
C SER A 160 -0.45 -16.45 -10.35
N TYR A 161 -1.05 -17.63 -10.51
CA TYR A 161 -0.60 -18.65 -11.45
C TYR A 161 -1.73 -19.23 -12.30
N ARG A 162 -1.39 -19.75 -13.48
CA ARG A 162 -2.32 -20.43 -14.39
C ARG A 162 -2.39 -21.91 -14.07
N LYS A 163 -3.46 -22.36 -13.41
CA LYS A 163 -3.57 -23.73 -12.87
C LYS A 163 -3.33 -24.80 -13.94
N SER A 164 -3.96 -24.67 -15.10
CA SER A 164 -3.83 -25.61 -16.21
C SER A 164 -2.38 -25.80 -16.71
N LEU A 165 -1.56 -24.73 -16.70
CA LEU A 165 -0.16 -24.79 -17.12
C LEU A 165 0.71 -25.48 -16.06
N TRP A 166 0.46 -25.16 -14.79
CA TRP A 166 1.18 -25.71 -13.63
C TRP A 166 0.84 -27.18 -13.37
N GLU A 167 -0.41 -27.57 -13.58
CA GLU A 167 -0.86 -28.97 -13.54
C GLU A 167 -0.09 -29.83 -14.54
N LYS A 168 -0.03 -29.41 -15.82
CA LYS A 168 0.74 -30.11 -16.87
C LYS A 168 2.23 -30.19 -16.56
N ALA A 169 2.78 -29.21 -15.85
CA ALA A 169 4.17 -29.24 -15.41
C ALA A 169 4.42 -30.23 -14.26
N GLY A 170 3.37 -30.73 -13.59
CA GLY A 170 3.45 -31.64 -12.46
C GLY A 170 3.35 -30.95 -11.10
N LYS A 171 2.78 -29.74 -11.04
CA LYS A 171 2.67 -28.92 -9.83
C LYS A 171 1.30 -28.23 -9.77
N GLU A 172 0.22 -29.01 -9.76
CA GLU A 172 -1.17 -28.54 -9.85
C GLU A 172 -1.52 -27.43 -8.84
N SER A 173 -1.07 -27.55 -7.59
CA SER A 173 -1.35 -26.57 -6.53
C SER A 173 -0.55 -25.26 -6.64
N GLY A 174 0.24 -25.08 -7.70
CA GLY A 174 1.09 -23.92 -7.92
C GLY A 174 2.40 -23.95 -7.11
N PRO A 175 3.22 -22.90 -7.23
CA PRO A 175 4.51 -22.83 -6.54
C PRO A 175 4.33 -22.57 -5.04
N VAL A 176 5.20 -23.18 -4.23
CA VAL A 176 5.31 -22.98 -2.78
C VAL A 176 6.65 -22.35 -2.41
N THR A 177 7.69 -22.62 -3.20
CA THR A 177 9.04 -22.09 -3.03
C THR A 177 9.45 -21.24 -4.22
N TRP A 178 10.44 -20.38 -4.03
CA TRP A 178 11.07 -19.69 -5.15
C TRP A 178 11.67 -20.69 -6.15
N GLU A 179 12.33 -21.77 -5.70
CA GLU A 179 12.92 -22.77 -6.61
C GLU A 179 11.87 -23.54 -7.44
N ASP A 180 10.61 -23.63 -7.00
CA ASP A 180 9.51 -24.16 -7.82
C ASP A 180 9.32 -23.31 -9.10
N LEU A 181 9.60 -22.00 -9.07
CA LEU A 181 9.53 -21.13 -10.24
C LEU A 181 10.60 -21.50 -11.28
N ILE A 182 11.83 -21.82 -10.86
CA ILE A 182 12.87 -22.31 -11.79
C ILE A 182 12.48 -23.68 -12.32
N THR A 183 12.15 -24.61 -11.42
CA THR A 183 11.93 -26.02 -11.75
C THR A 183 10.72 -26.21 -12.65
N TYR A 184 9.55 -25.75 -12.20
CA TYR A 184 8.30 -25.94 -12.92
C TYR A 184 8.02 -24.81 -13.89
N GLY A 185 8.32 -23.56 -13.53
CA GLY A 185 8.19 -22.43 -14.47
C GLY A 185 9.14 -22.54 -15.67
N GLY A 186 10.38 -22.99 -15.47
CA GLY A 186 11.29 -23.32 -16.57
C GLY A 186 10.78 -24.46 -17.45
N LYS A 187 10.19 -25.50 -16.85
CA LYS A 187 9.52 -26.59 -17.58
C LYS A 187 8.34 -26.08 -18.41
N ILE A 188 7.48 -25.22 -17.84
CA ILE A 188 6.37 -24.59 -18.57
C ILE A 188 6.89 -23.78 -19.76
N ARG A 189 7.95 -22.99 -19.57
CA ARG A 189 8.56 -22.22 -20.66
C ARG A 189 9.10 -23.12 -21.77
N LYS A 190 9.82 -24.17 -21.41
CA LYS A 190 10.44 -25.10 -22.37
C LYS A 190 9.43 -25.94 -23.14
N GLU A 191 8.43 -26.50 -22.45
CA GLU A 191 7.51 -27.49 -23.01
C GLU A 191 6.22 -26.87 -23.54
N GLN A 192 5.78 -25.75 -22.98
CA GLN A 192 4.50 -25.10 -23.31
C GLN A 192 4.71 -23.71 -23.96
N GLY A 193 5.94 -23.20 -24.02
CA GLY A 193 6.24 -21.91 -24.66
C GLY A 193 5.78 -20.68 -23.85
N ILE A 194 5.36 -20.86 -22.60
CA ILE A 194 4.83 -19.78 -21.75
C ILE A 194 5.83 -19.41 -20.65
N GLN A 195 6.21 -18.15 -20.57
CA GLN A 195 7.18 -17.64 -19.57
C GLN A 195 6.55 -17.41 -18.18
N LEU A 196 7.38 -17.11 -17.18
CA LEU A 196 6.95 -16.41 -15.97
C LEU A 196 6.98 -14.90 -16.18
N GLY A 197 6.23 -14.17 -15.36
CA GLY A 197 6.15 -12.72 -15.40
C GLY A 197 6.55 -12.04 -14.10
N ILE A 198 7.85 -12.04 -13.82
CA ILE A 198 8.47 -11.21 -12.79
C ILE A 198 9.32 -10.13 -13.49
N GLY A 199 9.04 -8.87 -13.19
CA GLY A 199 9.73 -7.74 -13.80
C GLY A 199 11.19 -7.60 -13.36
N LEU A 200 12.01 -7.02 -14.24
CA LEU A 200 13.40 -6.62 -14.00
C LEU A 200 13.66 -5.21 -14.54
N SER A 201 12.68 -4.32 -14.38
CA SER A 201 12.70 -2.94 -14.90
C SER A 201 12.47 -1.93 -13.77
N GLN A 202 12.57 -0.64 -14.10
CA GLN A 202 12.39 0.46 -13.15
C GLN A 202 10.90 0.75 -12.94
N GLU A 203 10.20 -0.18 -12.29
CA GLU A 203 8.77 -0.07 -11.98
C GLU A 203 8.42 -0.67 -10.61
N LEU A 204 7.14 -0.58 -10.23
CA LEU A 204 6.63 -0.91 -8.89
C LEU A 204 6.83 -2.39 -8.56
N ASP A 205 6.42 -3.28 -9.46
CA ASP A 205 6.32 -4.72 -9.21
C ASP A 205 7.70 -5.36 -9.13
N SER A 206 8.67 -4.86 -9.91
CA SER A 206 10.08 -5.24 -9.86
C SER A 206 10.70 -4.88 -8.51
N ASN A 207 10.33 -3.73 -7.92
CA ASN A 207 10.76 -3.38 -6.57
C ASN A 207 10.19 -4.36 -5.54
N MET A 208 8.90 -4.68 -5.63
CA MET A 208 8.23 -5.60 -4.70
C MET A 208 8.80 -7.01 -4.81
N ALA A 209 8.94 -7.53 -6.02
CA ALA A 209 9.50 -8.85 -6.27
C ALA A 209 10.96 -8.96 -5.80
N ALA A 210 11.79 -7.94 -6.03
CA ALA A 210 13.18 -7.93 -5.56
C ALA A 210 13.26 -7.97 -4.03
N ARG A 211 12.38 -7.24 -3.33
CA ARG A 211 12.31 -7.25 -1.85
C ARG A 211 11.80 -8.58 -1.31
N ALA A 212 10.70 -9.09 -1.87
CA ALA A 212 10.14 -10.40 -1.51
C ALA A 212 11.19 -11.51 -1.65
N LEU A 213 11.97 -11.48 -2.74
CA LEU A 213 13.07 -12.42 -2.94
C LEU A 213 14.16 -12.28 -1.87
N LEU A 214 14.66 -11.07 -1.61
CA LEU A 214 15.70 -10.84 -0.60
C LEU A 214 15.25 -11.33 0.79
N TRP A 215 14.04 -10.97 1.21
CA TRP A 215 13.52 -11.37 2.52
C TRP A 215 13.32 -12.88 2.62
N SER A 216 12.85 -13.52 1.54
CA SER A 216 12.70 -14.97 1.48
C SER A 216 14.05 -15.70 1.53
N TYR A 217 15.12 -15.02 1.10
CA TYR A 217 16.51 -15.46 1.25
C TYR A 217 17.15 -14.98 2.56
N ASP A 218 16.38 -14.55 3.56
CA ASP A 218 16.87 -14.08 4.87
C ASP A 218 17.90 -12.94 4.77
N SER A 219 17.70 -12.06 3.79
CA SER A 219 18.48 -10.84 3.58
C SER A 219 17.56 -9.62 3.49
N SER A 220 18.15 -8.43 3.56
CA SER A 220 17.45 -7.15 3.51
C SER A 220 18.42 -6.03 3.18
N ILE A 221 17.91 -4.84 2.84
CA ILE A 221 18.76 -3.65 2.68
C ILE A 221 19.32 -3.21 4.02
N GLN A 222 18.47 -3.17 5.05
CA GLN A 222 18.81 -2.74 6.40
C GLN A 222 18.52 -3.83 7.44
N ASP A 223 19.16 -3.77 8.62
CA ASP A 223 18.75 -4.54 9.79
C ASP A 223 17.64 -3.83 10.60
N ALA A 224 17.18 -4.45 11.69
CA ALA A 224 16.15 -3.87 12.56
C ALA A 224 16.58 -2.54 13.24
N LYS A 225 17.88 -2.23 13.24
CA LYS A 225 18.47 -0.99 13.77
C LYS A 225 18.82 0.00 12.65
N GLU A 226 18.37 -0.25 11.42
CA GLU A 226 18.58 0.61 10.25
C GLU A 226 20.06 0.73 9.79
N ASN A 227 20.89 -0.27 10.10
CA ASN A 227 22.24 -0.41 9.50
C ASN A 227 22.12 -1.08 8.13
N VAL A 228 22.88 -0.63 7.13
CA VAL A 228 22.87 -1.25 5.79
C VAL A 228 23.59 -2.59 5.83
N VAL A 229 22.85 -3.67 5.55
CA VAL A 229 23.34 -5.06 5.57
C VAL A 229 23.27 -5.75 4.21
N LEU A 230 22.96 -5.01 3.13
CA LEU A 230 22.75 -5.55 1.79
C LEU A 230 23.95 -6.36 1.26
N ASN A 231 25.20 -5.97 1.55
CA ASN A 231 26.37 -6.73 1.12
C ASN A 231 26.64 -7.91 2.07
N ASN A 232 26.02 -9.05 1.77
CA ASN A 232 26.22 -10.30 2.47
C ASN A 232 26.02 -11.51 1.53
N PRO A 233 26.49 -12.72 1.90
CA PRO A 233 26.40 -13.90 1.04
C PRO A 233 24.97 -14.29 0.61
N LYS A 234 23.96 -14.03 1.44
CA LYS A 234 22.56 -14.36 1.12
C LYS A 234 21.96 -13.43 0.07
N THR A 235 22.40 -12.17 0.03
CA THR A 235 22.04 -11.25 -1.07
C THR A 235 22.67 -11.69 -2.38
N VAL A 236 23.93 -12.14 -2.35
CA VAL A 236 24.61 -12.70 -3.53
C VAL A 236 23.88 -13.95 -4.02
N GLU A 237 23.49 -14.84 -3.11
CA GLU A 237 22.67 -16.02 -3.41
C GLU A 237 21.35 -15.64 -4.09
N ALA A 238 20.63 -14.64 -3.57
CA ALA A 238 19.38 -14.16 -4.14
C ALA A 238 19.57 -13.52 -5.53
N ALA A 239 20.59 -12.70 -5.73
CA ALA A 239 20.89 -12.09 -7.03
C ALA A 239 21.29 -13.15 -8.07
N ALA A 240 22.09 -14.15 -7.68
CA ALA A 240 22.44 -15.28 -8.52
C ALA A 240 21.20 -16.14 -8.86
N TYR A 241 20.30 -16.36 -7.89
CA TYR A 241 19.02 -17.01 -8.13
C TYR A 241 18.19 -16.27 -9.18
N MET A 242 18.08 -14.93 -9.08
CA MET A 242 17.32 -14.15 -10.06
C MET A 242 17.89 -14.28 -11.48
N ALA A 243 19.22 -14.33 -11.61
CA ALA A 243 19.87 -14.58 -12.90
C ALA A 243 19.53 -15.98 -13.47
N ARG A 244 19.48 -17.01 -12.61
CA ARG A 244 19.01 -18.36 -13.02
C ARG A 244 17.54 -18.33 -13.42
N LEU A 245 16.68 -17.71 -12.63
CA LEU A 245 15.25 -17.60 -12.92
C LEU A 245 15.00 -16.93 -14.27
N TYR A 246 15.71 -15.84 -14.56
CA TYR A 246 15.64 -15.17 -15.85
C TYR A 246 15.98 -16.12 -16.99
N LYS A 247 17.13 -16.79 -16.89
CA LYS A 247 17.62 -17.70 -17.92
C LYS A 247 16.65 -18.85 -18.19
N GLU A 248 16.14 -19.49 -17.14
CA GLU A 248 15.33 -20.70 -17.25
C GLU A 248 13.88 -20.40 -17.63
N ALA A 249 13.29 -19.32 -17.08
CA ALA A 249 11.83 -19.18 -17.05
C ALA A 249 11.28 -17.85 -17.60
N MET A 250 12.11 -16.88 -17.97
CA MET A 250 11.67 -15.54 -18.42
C MET A 250 12.21 -15.20 -19.82
N THR A 251 11.70 -14.12 -20.42
CA THR A 251 12.19 -13.60 -21.71
C THR A 251 12.70 -12.16 -21.57
N PRO A 252 13.47 -11.61 -22.54
CA PRO A 252 14.03 -10.26 -22.43
C PRO A 252 13.01 -9.13 -22.22
N GLU A 253 11.73 -9.33 -22.52
CA GLU A 253 10.72 -8.27 -22.35
C GLU A 253 10.59 -7.78 -20.90
N VAL A 254 10.90 -8.61 -19.90
CA VAL A 254 10.82 -8.24 -18.48
C VAL A 254 11.70 -7.05 -18.10
N PHE A 255 12.69 -6.73 -18.94
CA PHE A 255 13.58 -5.59 -18.77
C PHE A 255 12.99 -4.25 -19.23
N SER A 256 11.89 -4.27 -19.98
CA SER A 256 11.19 -3.08 -20.50
C SER A 256 9.76 -2.96 -19.98
N TRP A 257 9.41 -3.73 -18.95
CA TRP A 257 8.07 -3.72 -18.38
C TRP A 257 7.77 -2.43 -17.62
N GLY A 258 6.50 -2.05 -17.63
CA GLY A 258 5.91 -1.08 -16.70
C GLY A 258 4.98 -1.79 -15.72
N ALA A 259 4.38 -1.03 -14.81
CA ALA A 259 3.56 -1.53 -13.69
C ALA A 259 2.29 -2.32 -14.10
N VAL A 260 1.92 -2.35 -15.38
CA VAL A 260 0.76 -3.12 -15.89
C VAL A 260 1.18 -4.33 -16.72
N SER A 261 2.47 -4.48 -17.02
CA SER A 261 2.96 -5.44 -18.02
C SER A 261 2.77 -6.88 -17.60
N ASN A 262 2.95 -7.21 -16.31
CA ASN A 262 2.75 -8.58 -15.83
C ASN A 262 1.27 -9.01 -15.91
N ASN A 263 0.33 -8.12 -15.56
CA ASN A 263 -1.11 -8.34 -15.69
C ASN A 263 -1.48 -8.58 -17.15
N GLN A 264 -1.00 -7.72 -18.05
CA GLN A 264 -1.21 -7.87 -19.49
C GLN A 264 -0.65 -9.20 -20.01
N ALA A 265 0.54 -9.63 -19.55
CA ALA A 265 1.12 -10.90 -19.94
C ALA A 265 0.29 -12.10 -19.44
N LEU A 266 -0.19 -12.09 -18.19
CA LEU A 266 -1.03 -13.14 -17.63
C LEU A 266 -2.37 -13.25 -18.36
N ILE A 267 -3.05 -12.10 -18.57
CA ILE A 267 -4.35 -12.00 -19.25
C ILE A 267 -4.23 -12.44 -20.72
N ALA A 268 -3.15 -12.06 -21.40
CA ALA A 268 -2.89 -12.48 -22.78
C ALA A 268 -2.48 -13.96 -22.90
N GLY A 269 -2.42 -14.72 -21.79
CA GLY A 269 -1.99 -16.11 -21.78
C GLY A 269 -0.49 -16.30 -22.04
N ARG A 270 0.32 -15.24 -21.94
CA ARG A 270 1.77 -15.26 -22.18
C ARG A 270 2.59 -15.41 -20.90
N ALA A 271 1.98 -15.35 -19.72
CA ALA A 271 2.62 -15.65 -18.45
C ALA A 271 1.92 -16.80 -17.71
N SER A 272 2.69 -17.67 -17.07
CA SER A 272 2.21 -18.79 -16.26
C SER A 272 2.14 -18.48 -14.77
N TYR A 273 2.89 -17.46 -14.33
CA TYR A 273 2.93 -16.95 -12.96
C TYR A 273 3.29 -15.46 -13.00
N ILE A 274 2.70 -14.67 -12.11
CA ILE A 274 3.14 -13.31 -11.78
C ILE A 274 3.13 -13.13 -10.27
N LEU A 275 3.94 -12.19 -9.76
CA LEU A 275 3.83 -11.69 -8.39
C LEU A 275 3.12 -10.33 -8.47
N ASN A 276 1.82 -10.34 -8.18
CA ASN A 276 0.95 -9.17 -8.22
C ASN A 276 -0.32 -9.45 -7.40
N SER A 277 -0.92 -8.38 -6.90
CA SER A 277 -2.30 -8.31 -6.39
C SER A 277 -3.35 -8.99 -7.28
N VAL A 278 -4.59 -9.11 -6.77
CA VAL A 278 -5.73 -9.71 -7.50
C VAL A 278 -6.16 -8.91 -8.76
N SER A 279 -5.48 -7.81 -9.08
CA SER A 279 -5.73 -6.94 -10.25
C SER A 279 -5.81 -7.69 -11.58
N ALA A 280 -4.87 -8.60 -11.84
CA ALA A 280 -4.85 -9.38 -13.08
C ALA A 280 -6.11 -10.25 -13.22
N TYR A 281 -6.51 -10.88 -12.12
CA TYR A 281 -7.72 -11.70 -12.06
C TYR A 281 -8.98 -10.84 -12.26
N ARG A 282 -9.13 -9.71 -11.56
CA ARG A 282 -10.27 -8.79 -11.76
C ARG A 282 -10.38 -8.26 -13.18
N SER A 283 -9.25 -7.98 -13.81
CA SER A 283 -9.20 -7.56 -15.21
C SER A 283 -9.52 -8.71 -16.17
N ALA A 284 -8.99 -9.91 -15.92
CA ALA A 284 -9.30 -11.11 -16.69
C ALA A 284 -10.79 -11.45 -16.62
N GLN A 285 -11.46 -11.30 -15.47
CA GLN A 285 -12.89 -11.58 -15.34
C GLN A 285 -13.75 -10.76 -16.32
N LYS A 286 -13.30 -9.53 -16.63
CA LYS A 286 -13.99 -8.61 -17.54
C LYS A 286 -13.56 -8.80 -19.00
N GLN A 287 -12.29 -9.10 -19.24
CA GLN A 287 -11.70 -9.11 -20.59
C GLN A 287 -11.62 -10.50 -21.22
N VAL A 288 -11.20 -11.50 -20.43
CA VAL A 288 -10.95 -12.87 -20.89
C VAL A 288 -11.37 -13.88 -19.81
N PRO A 289 -12.68 -14.13 -19.62
CA PRO A 289 -13.21 -14.94 -18.51
C PRO A 289 -12.59 -16.34 -18.38
N GLU A 290 -12.22 -16.98 -19.49
CA GLU A 290 -11.57 -18.31 -19.46
C GLU A 290 -10.17 -18.26 -18.82
N ILE A 291 -9.44 -17.15 -19.01
CA ILE A 291 -8.17 -16.94 -18.31
C ILE A 291 -8.42 -16.72 -16.83
N ALA A 292 -9.45 -15.93 -16.47
CA ALA A 292 -9.80 -15.67 -15.09
C ALA A 292 -10.13 -16.96 -14.32
N LYS A 293 -10.93 -17.86 -14.92
CA LYS A 293 -11.26 -19.17 -14.36
C LYS A 293 -10.01 -19.99 -14.04
N ASP A 294 -8.97 -19.85 -14.84
CA ASP A 294 -7.69 -20.58 -14.71
C ASP A 294 -6.63 -19.87 -13.84
N ILE A 295 -6.84 -18.63 -13.39
CA ILE A 295 -5.91 -17.93 -12.47
C ILE A 295 -6.17 -18.36 -11.04
N PHE A 296 -5.18 -18.91 -10.34
CA PHE A 296 -5.22 -19.26 -8.91
C PHE A 296 -4.12 -18.52 -8.16
N PHE A 297 -4.15 -18.58 -6.83
CA PHE A 297 -3.25 -17.81 -5.97
C PHE A 297 -2.43 -18.70 -5.03
N THR A 298 -1.26 -18.20 -4.65
CA THR A 298 -0.37 -18.78 -3.63
C THR A 298 0.12 -17.67 -2.70
N PRO A 299 0.37 -17.93 -1.40
CA PRO A 299 0.89 -16.91 -0.50
C PRO A 299 2.37 -16.61 -0.83
N ALA A 300 3.06 -15.85 0.02
CA ALA A 300 4.49 -15.60 -0.15
C ALA A 300 5.29 -16.90 -0.35
N LEU A 301 6.08 -16.95 -1.42
CA LEU A 301 6.92 -18.10 -1.73
C LEU A 301 8.08 -18.20 -0.74
N LYS A 302 8.39 -19.43 -0.31
CA LYS A 302 9.48 -19.69 0.62
C LYS A 302 10.83 -19.72 -0.12
N GLY A 303 11.83 -19.10 0.47
CA GLY A 303 13.22 -19.28 0.03
C GLY A 303 13.85 -20.55 0.60
N PRO A 304 15.15 -20.77 0.37
CA PRO A 304 15.84 -22.03 0.65
C PRO A 304 15.87 -22.44 2.13
N ARG A 305 15.59 -21.49 3.04
CA ARG A 305 15.61 -21.71 4.50
C ARG A 305 14.22 -21.60 5.15
N GLY A 306 13.17 -21.59 4.33
CA GLY A 306 11.78 -21.65 4.78
C GLY A 306 11.10 -20.30 5.04
N THR A 307 11.85 -19.20 5.07
CA THR A 307 11.30 -17.84 5.16
C THR A 307 10.52 -17.50 3.89
N GLY A 308 9.31 -17.00 4.05
CA GLY A 308 8.45 -16.55 2.95
C GLY A 308 7.78 -15.24 3.33
N TYR A 309 8.32 -14.15 2.80
CA TYR A 309 7.75 -12.81 2.95
C TYR A 309 7.45 -12.21 1.59
N SER A 310 6.33 -11.52 1.50
CA SER A 310 5.99 -10.66 0.37
C SER A 310 5.88 -9.22 0.83
N SER A 311 6.04 -8.28 -0.09
CA SER A 311 5.75 -6.88 0.18
C SER A 311 4.24 -6.68 0.30
N GLU A 312 3.82 -5.63 0.98
CA GLU A 312 2.55 -5.01 0.58
C GLU A 312 2.67 -4.50 -0.87
N HIS A 313 1.67 -4.77 -1.71
CA HIS A 313 1.70 -4.38 -3.12
C HIS A 313 1.53 -2.86 -3.24
N VAL A 314 0.42 -2.37 -2.67
CA VAL A 314 0.07 -0.96 -2.52
C VAL A 314 -0.21 -0.69 -1.05
N ILE A 315 0.25 0.45 -0.55
CA ILE A 315 -0.07 0.94 0.78
C ILE A 315 -0.54 2.38 0.73
N TYR A 316 -1.86 2.56 0.88
CA TYR A 316 -2.54 3.83 0.76
C TYR A 316 -2.05 4.77 1.86
N SER A 317 -1.09 5.63 1.55
CA SER A 317 -0.35 6.45 2.50
C SER A 317 -0.75 7.90 2.31
N TYR A 318 -1.66 8.38 3.12
CA TYR A 318 -2.11 9.78 3.09
C TYR A 318 -1.15 10.66 3.86
N ILE A 319 -0.55 11.63 3.19
CA ILE A 319 0.24 12.69 3.81
C ILE A 319 -0.55 13.99 3.86
N VAL A 320 -0.31 14.79 4.90
CA VAL A 320 -0.79 16.17 5.00
C VAL A 320 0.41 17.10 4.90
N PRO A 321 0.62 17.82 3.78
CA PRO A 321 1.71 18.78 3.67
C PRO A 321 1.68 19.84 4.77
N LYS A 322 2.84 20.30 5.25
CA LYS A 322 2.94 21.36 6.28
C LYS A 322 2.25 22.67 5.89
N LYS A 323 2.09 22.91 4.59
CA LYS A 323 1.49 24.12 4.01
C LYS A 323 0.02 23.94 3.57
N ALA A 324 -0.57 22.78 3.86
CA ALA A 324 -2.00 22.51 3.65
C ALA A 324 -2.86 23.61 4.29
N LYS A 325 -3.95 23.97 3.61
CA LYS A 325 -4.85 25.06 4.01
C LYS A 325 -6.05 24.56 4.81
N ASN A 326 -6.37 23.27 4.72
CA ASN A 326 -7.55 22.67 5.35
C ASN A 326 -7.23 21.45 6.21
N ILE A 327 -6.30 21.61 7.16
CA ILE A 327 -5.75 20.52 7.98
C ILE A 327 -6.82 19.81 8.83
N ASP A 328 -7.72 20.56 9.47
CA ASP A 328 -8.71 19.96 10.37
C ASP A 328 -9.69 19.06 9.62
N ASN A 329 -10.14 19.47 8.44
CA ASN A 329 -11.02 18.66 7.61
C ASN A 329 -10.28 17.49 6.96
N ALA A 330 -9.01 17.67 6.56
CA ALA A 330 -8.17 16.56 6.13
C ALA A 330 -8.11 15.45 7.18
N LYS A 331 -7.85 15.79 8.45
CA LYS A 331 -7.81 14.82 9.56
C LYS A 331 -9.16 14.16 9.82
N LYS A 332 -10.26 14.92 9.79
CA LYS A 332 -11.61 14.36 9.94
C LYS A 332 -11.98 13.41 8.81
N PHE A 333 -11.61 13.76 7.57
CA PHE A 333 -11.84 12.91 6.40
C PHE A 333 -11.11 11.57 6.54
N LEU A 334 -9.84 11.57 6.97
CA LEU A 334 -9.09 10.33 7.19
C LEU A 334 -9.76 9.39 8.22
N LEU A 335 -10.32 9.93 9.30
CA LEU A 335 -11.09 9.14 10.27
C LEU A 335 -12.41 8.62 9.66
N HIS A 336 -13.09 9.44 8.85
CA HIS A 336 -14.30 9.04 8.16
C HIS A 336 -14.05 7.92 7.14
N LEU A 337 -12.93 7.99 6.41
CA LEU A 337 -12.48 6.97 5.47
C LEU A 337 -12.27 5.62 6.18
N VAL A 338 -11.58 5.60 7.33
CA VAL A 338 -11.41 4.35 8.11
C VAL A 338 -12.75 3.80 8.59
N GLY A 339 -13.66 4.66 9.06
CA GLY A 339 -14.98 4.23 9.51
C GLY A 339 -15.86 3.61 8.42
N ASN A 340 -15.49 3.75 7.14
CA ASN A 340 -16.24 3.22 5.99
C ASN A 340 -15.37 2.32 5.09
N TYR A 341 -14.27 1.76 5.63
CA TYR A 341 -13.34 0.96 4.82
C TYR A 341 -13.90 -0.42 4.42
N ASP A 342 -15.03 -0.85 4.99
CA ASP A 342 -15.82 -1.97 4.48
C ASP A 342 -16.23 -1.76 3.03
N GLN A 343 -16.67 -0.53 2.71
CA GLN A 343 -17.07 -0.16 1.35
C GLN A 343 -15.84 -0.04 0.44
N ALA A 344 -14.72 0.47 0.95
CA ALA A 344 -13.45 0.49 0.23
C ALA A 344 -13.05 -0.92 -0.25
N MET A 345 -13.12 -1.90 0.66
CA MET A 345 -12.83 -3.31 0.37
C MET A 345 -13.80 -3.89 -0.66
N TYR A 346 -15.10 -3.58 -0.55
CA TYR A 346 -16.11 -4.10 -1.48
C TYR A 346 -16.03 -3.46 -2.88
N HIS A 347 -15.98 -2.13 -2.98
CA HIS A 347 -15.95 -1.41 -4.27
C HIS A 347 -14.60 -1.51 -4.99
N SER A 348 -13.54 -1.89 -4.27
CA SER A 348 -12.26 -2.29 -4.90
C SER A 348 -12.24 -3.74 -5.37
N GLU A 349 -13.37 -4.46 -5.31
CA GLU A 349 -13.44 -5.88 -5.68
C GLU A 349 -12.44 -6.74 -4.88
N LEU A 350 -12.28 -6.43 -3.58
CA LEU A 350 -11.32 -7.05 -2.64
C LEU A 350 -9.84 -6.77 -2.95
N TYR A 351 -9.53 -5.79 -3.81
CA TYR A 351 -8.16 -5.32 -3.99
C TYR A 351 -7.62 -4.62 -2.74
N ASN A 352 -8.47 -3.88 -2.02
CA ASN A 352 -8.09 -3.19 -0.79
C ASN A 352 -8.38 -4.07 0.43
N SER A 353 -7.43 -4.10 1.36
CA SER A 353 -7.55 -4.68 2.69
C SER A 353 -7.47 -3.59 3.76
N PRO A 354 -8.25 -3.68 4.86
CA PRO A 354 -8.25 -2.63 5.88
C PRO A 354 -6.95 -2.63 6.69
N ALA A 355 -6.53 -1.45 7.15
CA ALA A 355 -5.50 -1.34 8.19
C ALA A 355 -6.07 -1.52 9.60
N PHE A 356 -7.38 -1.41 9.76
CA PHE A 356 -8.10 -1.49 11.02
C PHE A 356 -9.12 -2.64 10.97
N PHE A 357 -8.62 -3.89 10.98
CA PHE A 357 -9.46 -5.09 10.88
C PHE A 357 -10.50 -5.23 12.00
N ASP A 358 -10.22 -4.63 13.17
CA ASP A 358 -11.12 -4.65 14.33
C ASP A 358 -12.22 -3.59 14.30
N ALA A 359 -12.26 -2.74 13.27
CA ALA A 359 -13.26 -1.71 13.14
C ALA A 359 -14.67 -2.33 13.05
N PRO A 360 -15.64 -1.81 13.82
CA PRO A 360 -17.02 -2.28 13.74
C PRO A 360 -17.64 -1.91 12.38
N ILE A 361 -18.48 -2.80 11.85
CA ILE A 361 -19.26 -2.52 10.64
C ILE A 361 -20.36 -1.51 11.00
N PRO A 362 -20.46 -0.36 10.31
CA PRO A 362 -21.55 0.57 10.55
C PRO A 362 -22.91 -0.05 10.24
N SER A 363 -23.95 0.38 10.95
CA SER A 363 -25.34 -0.03 10.68
C SER A 363 -25.87 0.57 9.37
N GLY A 364 -26.92 -0.04 8.82
CA GLY A 364 -27.65 0.46 7.64
C GLY A 364 -27.20 -0.20 6.34
N ASN A 365 -27.72 0.29 5.22
CA ASN A 365 -27.30 -0.20 3.90
C ASN A 365 -25.85 0.22 3.63
N ARG A 366 -24.99 -0.77 3.37
CA ARG A 366 -23.56 -0.56 3.14
C ARG A 366 -23.15 -0.66 1.67
N GLY A 367 -24.07 -0.95 0.75
CA GLY A 367 -23.76 -1.13 -0.67
C GLY A 367 -23.33 -2.55 -1.04
N TYR A 368 -23.52 -3.51 -0.13
CA TYR A 368 -23.27 -4.94 -0.31
C TYR A 368 -24.28 -5.77 0.50
N ASP A 369 -24.45 -7.03 0.13
CA ASP A 369 -25.33 -7.96 0.85
C ASP A 369 -24.81 -8.23 2.27
N ALA A 370 -25.74 -8.26 3.23
CA ALA A 370 -25.39 -8.49 4.62
C ALA A 370 -24.71 -9.86 4.79
N VAL A 371 -23.52 -9.86 5.38
CA VAL A 371 -22.78 -11.10 5.71
C VAL A 371 -23.26 -11.61 7.07
N PRO A 372 -23.87 -12.81 7.17
CA PRO A 372 -24.42 -13.31 8.42
C PRO A 372 -23.37 -13.39 9.53
N GLY A 373 -23.69 -12.81 10.69
CA GLY A 373 -22.83 -12.84 11.88
C GLY A 373 -21.62 -11.90 11.85
N ALA A 374 -21.38 -11.18 10.75
CA ALA A 374 -20.28 -10.23 10.66
C ALA A 374 -20.52 -9.02 11.57
N LYS A 375 -19.51 -8.65 12.37
CA LYS A 375 -19.55 -7.51 13.29
C LYS A 375 -18.42 -6.51 13.03
N LYS A 376 -17.31 -6.98 12.48
CA LYS A 376 -16.10 -6.20 12.22
C LYS A 376 -15.61 -6.42 10.79
N PHE A 377 -14.73 -5.53 10.32
CA PHE A 377 -14.14 -5.65 8.98
C PHE A 377 -13.41 -6.97 8.75
N ARG A 378 -12.80 -7.56 9.80
CA ARG A 378 -12.19 -8.91 9.74
C ARG A 378 -13.19 -10.00 9.34
N ASP A 379 -14.43 -9.90 9.81
CA ASP A 379 -15.46 -10.90 9.50
C ASP A 379 -15.85 -10.81 8.02
N LEU A 380 -16.02 -9.59 7.50
CA LEU A 380 -16.27 -9.33 6.08
C LEU A 380 -15.11 -9.81 5.21
N HIS A 381 -13.88 -9.44 5.56
CA HIS A 381 -12.67 -9.87 4.86
C HIS A 381 -12.60 -11.40 4.77
N ASN A 382 -12.76 -12.09 5.90
CA ASN A 382 -12.69 -13.55 5.92
C ASN A 382 -13.82 -14.21 5.13
N ALA A 383 -15.03 -13.67 5.18
CA ALA A 383 -16.16 -14.17 4.42
C ALA A 383 -15.92 -14.00 2.92
N TRP A 384 -15.63 -12.79 2.45
CA TRP A 384 -15.46 -12.49 1.03
C TRP A 384 -14.23 -13.14 0.41
N PHE A 385 -13.14 -13.34 1.16
CA PHE A 385 -12.02 -14.11 0.65
C PHE A 385 -12.28 -15.62 0.65
N THR A 386 -13.22 -16.12 1.47
CA THR A 386 -13.65 -17.53 1.42
C THR A 386 -14.60 -17.79 0.25
N ASP A 387 -15.57 -16.89 0.07
CA ASP A 387 -16.59 -16.94 -0.97
C ASP A 387 -16.64 -15.57 -1.65
N ASP A 388 -15.94 -15.47 -2.79
CA ASP A 388 -15.75 -14.21 -3.50
C ASP A 388 -17.06 -13.72 -4.10
N PRO A 389 -17.63 -12.58 -3.64
CA PRO A 389 -18.88 -12.04 -4.17
C PRO A 389 -18.76 -11.57 -5.62
N PHE A 390 -17.54 -11.46 -6.15
CA PHE A 390 -17.26 -11.07 -7.53
C PHE A 390 -16.87 -12.27 -8.40
N ALA A 391 -17.05 -13.50 -7.92
CA ALA A 391 -16.72 -14.69 -8.67
C ALA A 391 -17.58 -14.83 -9.95
N LEU A 392 -16.96 -15.29 -11.04
CA LEU A 392 -17.66 -15.62 -12.28
C LEU A 392 -18.56 -16.85 -12.11
N PRO A 393 -19.72 -16.91 -12.79
CA PRO A 393 -20.49 -18.14 -12.86
C PRO A 393 -19.66 -19.32 -13.39
N GLY A 394 -19.69 -20.44 -12.65
CA GLY A 394 -19.01 -21.68 -13.03
C GLY A 394 -17.49 -21.72 -12.77
N GLU A 395 -16.91 -20.70 -12.15
CA GLU A 395 -15.50 -20.79 -11.73
C GLU A 395 -15.32 -21.54 -10.40
N ALA A 396 -14.10 -22.02 -10.15
CA ALA A 396 -13.78 -22.70 -8.91
C ALA A 396 -13.99 -21.77 -7.70
N LYS A 397 -14.60 -22.32 -6.64
CA LYS A 397 -14.80 -21.58 -5.38
C LYS A 397 -13.52 -21.50 -4.56
N GLY A 398 -13.43 -20.51 -3.66
CA GLY A 398 -12.36 -20.41 -2.66
C GLY A 398 -10.99 -20.03 -3.20
N LYS A 399 -10.90 -19.49 -4.43
CA LYS A 399 -9.62 -19.11 -5.05
C LYS A 399 -8.84 -18.09 -4.23
N LEU A 400 -9.55 -17.16 -3.58
CA LEU A 400 -8.97 -16.15 -2.71
C LEU A 400 -8.73 -16.63 -1.27
N ALA A 401 -9.20 -17.82 -0.89
CA ALA A 401 -9.20 -18.24 0.52
C ALA A 401 -7.79 -18.34 1.12
N VAL A 402 -6.79 -18.60 0.27
CA VAL A 402 -5.37 -18.66 0.63
C VAL A 402 -4.78 -17.30 1.03
N LEU A 403 -5.48 -16.20 0.75
CA LEU A 403 -5.02 -14.84 1.05
C LEU A 403 -5.61 -14.29 2.37
N LYS A 404 -6.51 -15.03 3.03
CA LYS A 404 -7.19 -14.58 4.26
C LYS A 404 -6.25 -14.22 5.39
N ASP A 405 -5.09 -14.88 5.46
CA ASP A 405 -4.10 -14.64 6.49
C ASP A 405 -2.84 -13.95 5.96
N ALA A 406 -2.98 -13.15 4.89
CA ALA A 406 -1.91 -12.33 4.33
C ALA A 406 -1.16 -11.47 5.35
N GLU A 407 -1.83 -11.03 6.43
CA GLU A 407 -1.22 -10.36 7.57
C GLU A 407 -0.01 -11.10 8.17
N LYS A 408 0.08 -12.43 8.01
CA LYS A 408 1.17 -13.25 8.55
C LYS A 408 2.44 -13.26 7.69
N TRP A 409 2.31 -12.99 6.39
CA TRP A 409 3.42 -13.11 5.43
C TRP A 409 3.70 -11.83 4.64
N SER A 410 2.85 -10.82 4.74
CA SER A 410 3.13 -9.48 4.21
C SER A 410 3.98 -8.67 5.20
N THR A 411 4.96 -7.93 4.68
CA THR A 411 5.85 -7.09 5.50
C THR A 411 6.18 -5.78 4.80
N ASN A 412 6.54 -4.73 5.56
CA ASN A 412 6.72 -3.38 5.03
C ASN A 412 7.99 -3.27 4.18
N LEU A 413 8.03 -2.28 3.29
CA LEU A 413 9.23 -1.98 2.48
C LEU A 413 10.54 -1.93 3.26
N GLY A 414 10.54 -1.49 4.51
CA GLY A 414 11.75 -1.37 5.34
C GLY A 414 12.14 -2.62 6.13
N HIS A 415 11.49 -3.77 5.92
CA HIS A 415 11.72 -4.98 6.71
C HIS A 415 13.21 -5.40 6.74
N PRO A 416 13.72 -5.85 7.92
CA PRO A 416 13.05 -6.00 9.22
C PRO A 416 12.95 -4.72 10.07
N GLY A 417 13.50 -3.60 9.61
CA GLY A 417 13.33 -2.29 10.25
C GLY A 417 12.02 -1.58 9.89
N PRO A 418 11.85 -0.31 10.28
CA PRO A 418 10.74 0.54 9.84
C PRO A 418 10.94 0.98 8.38
N ALA A 419 9.87 1.39 7.71
CA ALA A 419 10.02 2.25 6.54
C ALA A 419 10.62 3.58 7.02
N ASN A 420 11.61 4.08 6.28
CA ASN A 420 12.31 5.32 6.62
C ASN A 420 12.70 6.07 5.34
N PRO A 421 13.13 7.34 5.44
CA PRO A 421 13.44 8.14 4.25
C PRO A 421 14.49 7.52 3.32
N ALA A 422 15.41 6.71 3.84
CA ALA A 422 16.41 6.03 3.03
C ALA A 422 15.81 4.86 2.23
N GLU A 423 14.96 4.04 2.86
CA GLU A 423 14.21 2.98 2.18
C GLU A 423 13.30 3.56 1.08
N GLY A 424 12.60 4.66 1.37
CA GLY A 424 11.75 5.35 0.41
C GLY A 424 12.54 5.87 -0.80
N GLU A 425 13.75 6.39 -0.59
CA GLU A 425 14.61 6.84 -1.69
C GLU A 425 15.24 5.67 -2.46
N VAL A 426 15.67 4.59 -1.79
CA VAL A 426 16.16 3.37 -2.46
C VAL A 426 15.07 2.80 -3.39
N PHE A 427 13.83 2.81 -2.92
CA PHE A 427 12.66 2.40 -3.69
C PHE A 427 12.43 3.30 -4.91
N ALA A 428 12.42 4.63 -4.70
CA ALA A 428 12.17 5.61 -5.77
C ALA A 428 13.31 5.71 -6.81
N THR A 429 14.50 5.21 -6.48
CA THR A 429 15.67 5.20 -7.37
C THR A 429 15.98 3.81 -7.94
N PHE A 430 15.11 2.83 -7.71
CA PHE A 430 15.17 1.49 -8.29
C PHE A 430 16.50 0.77 -8.07
N VAL A 431 17.13 0.94 -6.90
CA VAL A 431 18.43 0.30 -6.61
C VAL A 431 18.34 -1.23 -6.68
N LEU A 432 17.30 -1.83 -6.09
CA LEU A 432 17.13 -3.28 -6.10
C LEU A 432 16.72 -3.84 -7.48
N PRO A 433 15.76 -3.26 -8.22
CA PRO A 433 15.48 -3.68 -9.58
C PRO A 433 16.73 -3.65 -10.49
N ASN A 434 17.51 -2.57 -10.42
CA ASN A 434 18.75 -2.47 -11.20
C ASN A 434 19.78 -3.53 -10.79
N MET A 435 19.92 -3.81 -9.48
CA MET A 435 20.78 -4.89 -8.97
C MET A 435 20.40 -6.24 -9.57
N MET A 436 19.12 -6.61 -9.49
CA MET A 436 18.59 -7.87 -10.00
C MET A 436 18.71 -7.96 -11.53
N ALA A 437 18.40 -6.87 -12.24
CA ALA A 437 18.50 -6.81 -13.70
C ALA A 437 19.95 -6.93 -14.18
N ASN A 438 20.91 -6.31 -13.49
CA ASN A 438 22.33 -6.42 -13.84
C ASN A 438 22.83 -7.85 -13.69
N ALA A 439 22.48 -8.54 -12.60
CA ALA A 439 22.81 -9.95 -12.42
C ALA A 439 22.19 -10.82 -13.54
N ALA A 440 20.91 -10.60 -13.85
CA ALA A 440 20.22 -11.31 -14.93
C ALA A 440 20.82 -11.06 -16.33
N ARG A 441 21.42 -9.89 -16.56
CA ARG A 441 22.15 -9.55 -17.80
C ARG A 441 23.60 -10.06 -17.83
N GLY A 442 24.01 -10.86 -16.85
CA GLY A 442 25.31 -11.54 -16.82
C GLY A 442 26.40 -10.83 -16.02
N MET A 443 26.08 -9.75 -15.28
CA MET A 443 26.98 -9.23 -14.26
C MET A 443 27.15 -10.28 -13.15
N LYS A 444 28.37 -10.45 -12.63
CA LYS A 444 28.59 -11.29 -11.44
C LYS A 444 27.72 -10.78 -10.29
N ALA A 445 27.05 -11.69 -9.60
CA ALA A 445 26.10 -11.36 -8.53
C ALA A 445 26.76 -10.54 -7.42
N GLU A 446 28.02 -10.86 -7.07
CA GLU A 446 28.82 -10.13 -6.10
C GLU A 446 29.00 -8.66 -6.49
N LEU A 447 29.33 -8.41 -7.76
CA LEU A 447 29.54 -7.05 -8.28
C LEU A 447 28.22 -6.26 -8.32
N ALA A 448 27.13 -6.91 -8.73
CA ALA A 448 25.80 -6.28 -8.71
C ALA A 448 25.39 -5.86 -7.28
N VAL A 449 25.61 -6.75 -6.30
CA VAL A 449 25.33 -6.49 -4.88
C VAL A 449 26.24 -5.39 -4.32
N GLU A 450 27.52 -5.37 -4.69
CA GLU A 450 28.48 -4.35 -4.26
C GLU A 450 28.05 -2.95 -4.73
N GLN A 451 27.70 -2.81 -6.02
CA GLN A 451 27.23 -1.54 -6.60
C GLN A 451 25.95 -1.05 -5.92
N ALA A 452 24.97 -1.94 -5.74
CA ALA A 452 23.72 -1.63 -5.05
C ALA A 452 23.96 -1.21 -3.60
N THR A 453 24.89 -1.88 -2.91
CA THR A 453 25.25 -1.55 -1.53
C THR A 453 25.89 -0.18 -1.41
N LEU A 454 26.76 0.21 -2.35
CA LEU A 454 27.38 1.53 -2.36
C LEU A 454 26.32 2.64 -2.48
N LEU A 455 25.35 2.46 -3.39
CA LEU A 455 24.22 3.38 -3.55
C LEU A 455 23.37 3.44 -2.27
N ALA A 456 22.98 2.28 -1.72
CA ALA A 456 22.21 2.21 -0.49
C ALA A 456 22.94 2.90 0.68
N ARG A 457 24.23 2.63 0.90
CA ARG A 457 25.03 3.29 1.94
C ARG A 457 25.08 4.80 1.76
N THR A 458 25.22 5.28 0.53
CA THR A 458 25.22 6.71 0.21
C THR A 458 23.89 7.36 0.59
N ILE A 459 22.77 6.74 0.21
CA ILE A 459 21.42 7.19 0.54
C ILE A 459 21.21 7.18 2.07
N PHE A 460 21.53 6.07 2.75
CA PHE A 460 21.39 5.95 4.20
C PHE A 460 22.24 6.98 4.95
N ALA A 461 23.49 7.19 4.54
CA ALA A 461 24.37 8.20 5.15
C ALA A 461 23.79 9.63 5.03
N LYS A 462 23.19 9.95 3.88
CA LYS A 462 22.51 11.24 3.65
C LYS A 462 21.36 11.47 4.65
N TRP A 463 20.52 10.47 4.86
CA TRP A 463 19.36 10.59 5.77
C TRP A 463 19.73 10.46 7.24
N ARG A 464 20.74 9.66 7.58
CA ARG A 464 21.28 9.54 8.94
C ARG A 464 21.87 10.86 9.43
N LYS A 465 22.56 11.62 8.58
CA LYS A 465 23.02 13.00 8.89
C LYS A 465 21.87 13.94 9.29
N LYS A 466 20.66 13.69 8.78
CA LYS A 466 19.44 14.45 9.13
C LYS A 466 18.69 13.89 10.34
N LYS A 467 19.23 12.86 11.01
CA LYS A 467 18.61 12.15 12.15
C LYS A 467 17.24 11.54 11.83
N LEU A 468 17.01 11.19 10.57
CA LEU A 468 15.77 10.55 10.12
C LEU A 468 15.89 9.03 9.98
N VAL A 469 17.10 8.49 10.13
CA VAL A 469 17.41 7.06 10.04
C VAL A 469 18.36 6.74 11.18
N GLY A 470 18.14 5.62 11.85
CA GLY A 470 18.96 5.13 12.95
C GLY A 470 20.26 4.46 12.49
N GLY A 471 20.81 3.62 13.36
CA GLY A 471 22.02 2.84 13.09
C GLY A 471 23.34 3.60 13.32
N LYS A 472 24.44 2.84 13.35
CA LYS A 472 25.82 3.35 13.38
C LYS A 472 26.41 2.96 12.02
N GLY A 473 26.64 3.96 11.18
CA GLY A 473 26.69 3.81 9.73
C GLY A 473 27.70 2.84 9.16
#